data_AF-A0A7D4E2L4-F1
#
_entry.id   AF-A0A7D4E2L4-F1
#
_cell.length_a   1.000
_cell.length_b   1.000
_cell.length_c   1.000
_cell.angle_alpha   90.00
_cell.angle_beta   90.00
_cell.angle_gamma   90.00
#
_symmetry.space_group_name_H-M   'P 1'
#
loop_
_entity.id
_entity.type
_entity.pdbx_description
1 polymer ?
#
loop_
_entity_poly.entity_id
_entity_poly.type
_entity_poly.pdbx_seq_one_letter_code
_entity_poly.pdbx_strand_id
1 'polypeptide(L)'
;MRTDRELLELAARANWAQEVADDEISLRYCEINDGILYLHADNQDHNGRDREFVWNPLTDDGDALRLAVKLSLRVEARPDGHIYVWSGEYLIWRDFAFNEHVDHEREAAMRRAIVNTAAEIGAHPKQHNDGGAE
;
A
#
# COMPACT_ATOMS: atom_id res chain seq x y z
N MET A 1 -7.68 0.78 16.28
CA MET A 1 -8.11 0.82 14.87
C MET A 1 -7.41 2.02 14.25
N ARG A 2 -6.63 1.83 13.18
CA ARG A 2 -5.93 2.93 12.52
C ARG A 2 -6.93 3.78 11.72
N THR A 3 -6.70 5.07 11.66
CA THR A 3 -7.41 5.98 10.74
C THR A 3 -6.98 5.72 9.30
N ASP A 4 -7.77 6.15 8.32
CA ASP A 4 -7.44 6.01 6.89
C ASP A 4 -6.14 6.74 6.56
N ARG A 5 -5.92 7.91 7.16
CA ARG A 5 -4.64 8.62 7.11
C ARG A 5 -3.47 7.79 7.62
N GLU A 6 -3.55 7.24 8.83
CA GLU A 6 -2.47 6.42 9.40
C GLU A 6 -2.20 5.16 8.56
N LEU A 7 -3.26 4.56 7.99
CA LEU A 7 -3.13 3.44 7.06
C LEU A 7 -2.35 3.83 5.80
N LEU A 8 -2.72 4.96 5.18
CA LEU A 8 -2.08 5.45 3.97
C LEU A 8 -0.62 5.85 4.22
N GLU A 9 -0.31 6.53 5.33
CA GLU A 9 1.06 6.92 5.68
C GLU A 9 1.97 5.70 5.91
N LEU A 10 1.49 4.67 6.60
CA LEU A 10 2.25 3.44 6.82
C LEU A 10 2.38 2.60 5.55
N ALA A 11 1.31 2.48 4.76
CA ALA A 11 1.35 1.76 3.49
C ALA A 11 2.30 2.45 2.49
N ALA A 12 2.32 3.78 2.44
CA ALA A 12 3.27 4.53 1.62
C ALA A 12 4.71 4.28 2.04
N ARG A 13 4.98 4.20 3.36
CA ARG A 13 6.30 3.84 3.87
C ARG A 13 6.75 2.44 3.44
N ALA A 14 5.83 1.47 3.39
CA ALA A 14 6.15 0.14 2.86
C ALA A 14 6.38 0.19 1.34
N ASN A 15 5.52 0.91 0.62
CA ASN A 15 5.58 1.05 -0.83
C ASN A 15 6.90 1.67 -1.29
N TRP A 16 7.36 2.73 -0.64
CA TRP A 16 8.56 3.47 -1.02
C TRP A 16 9.68 3.36 0.01
N ALA A 17 9.82 2.21 0.65
CA ALA A 17 10.79 2.04 1.74
C ALA A 17 12.23 2.39 1.33
N GLN A 18 12.64 2.00 0.12
CA GLN A 18 13.97 2.27 -0.40
C GLN A 18 14.10 3.73 -0.85
N GLU A 19 13.14 4.23 -1.62
CA GLU A 19 13.16 5.60 -2.15
C GLU A 19 13.10 6.65 -1.02
N VAL A 20 12.43 6.33 0.10
CA VAL A 20 12.46 7.16 1.31
C VAL A 20 13.82 7.09 2.01
N ALA A 21 14.47 5.93 2.04
CA ALA A 21 15.79 5.76 2.65
C ALA A 21 16.88 6.48 1.85
N ASP A 22 16.74 6.52 0.52
CA ASP A 22 17.66 7.16 -0.41
C ASP A 22 17.34 8.66 -0.64
N ASP A 23 16.32 9.20 0.03
CA ASP A 23 15.84 10.60 -0.11
C ASP A 23 15.42 10.96 -1.56
N GLU A 24 14.96 9.98 -2.32
CA GLU A 24 14.53 10.12 -3.72
C GLU A 24 13.05 10.50 -3.86
N ILE A 25 12.27 10.36 -2.78
CA ILE A 25 10.84 10.65 -2.76
C ILE A 25 10.43 11.48 -1.55
N SER A 26 9.59 12.48 -1.78
CA SER A 26 8.91 13.23 -0.71
C SER A 26 7.46 12.81 -0.62
N LEU A 27 6.98 12.51 0.59
CA LEU A 27 5.61 12.04 0.86
C LEU A 27 4.91 12.99 1.83
N ARG A 28 3.64 13.33 1.56
CA ARG A 28 2.78 14.04 2.52
C ARG A 28 1.32 13.65 2.36
N TYR A 29 0.59 13.60 3.48
CA TYR A 29 -0.87 13.47 3.43
C TYR A 29 -1.51 14.76 2.91
N CYS A 30 -2.55 14.63 2.09
CA CYS A 30 -3.35 15.74 1.59
C CYS A 30 -4.83 15.53 1.91
N GLU A 31 -5.36 16.32 2.85
CA GLU A 31 -6.77 16.27 3.27
C GLU A 31 -7.74 16.55 2.11
N ILE A 32 -7.34 17.37 1.13
CA ILE A 32 -8.20 17.71 -0.02
C ILE A 32 -8.37 16.52 -0.98
N ASN A 33 -7.30 15.72 -1.14
CA ASN A 33 -7.28 14.58 -2.04
C ASN A 33 -7.54 13.25 -1.32
N ASP A 34 -7.65 13.28 0.01
CA ASP A 34 -7.76 12.12 0.89
C ASP A 34 -6.70 11.04 0.60
N GLY A 35 -5.46 11.47 0.32
CA GLY A 35 -4.41 10.61 -0.21
C GLY A 35 -3.01 11.12 0.06
N ILE A 36 -2.01 10.32 -0.32
CA ILE A 36 -0.60 10.69 -0.23
C ILE A 36 -0.21 11.43 -1.50
N LEU A 37 0.21 12.67 -1.35
CA LEU A 37 0.92 13.37 -2.41
C LEU A 37 2.39 12.98 -2.36
N TYR A 38 2.91 12.54 -3.52
CA TYR A 38 4.30 12.13 -3.66
C TYR A 38 5.00 12.90 -4.79
N LEU A 39 6.23 13.31 -4.52
CA LEU A 39 7.14 13.96 -5.47
C LEU A 39 8.33 13.02 -5.70
N HIS A 40 8.64 12.73 -6.96
CA HIS A 40 9.75 11.88 -7.38
C HIS A 40 10.44 12.51 -8.59
N ALA A 41 11.75 12.28 -8.77
CA ALA A 41 12.50 12.86 -9.89
C ALA A 41 11.94 12.45 -11.26
N ASP A 42 11.32 11.27 -11.36
CA ASP A 42 10.67 10.79 -12.60
C ASP A 42 9.29 11.40 -12.85
N ASN A 43 8.71 12.11 -11.89
CA ASN A 43 7.38 12.70 -11.98
C ASN A 43 7.41 14.07 -12.67
N GLN A 44 8.09 14.18 -13.82
CA GLN A 44 8.25 15.44 -14.53
C GLN A 44 7.16 15.69 -15.57
N ASP A 45 6.77 16.96 -15.71
CA ASP A 45 5.97 17.38 -16.85
C ASP A 45 6.80 17.50 -18.14
N HIS A 46 6.15 17.84 -19.26
CA HIS A 46 6.82 17.97 -20.55
C HIS A 46 7.89 19.08 -20.60
N ASN A 47 7.99 19.91 -19.55
CA ASN A 47 9.01 20.95 -19.42
C ASN A 47 10.10 20.58 -18.41
N GLY A 48 10.12 19.35 -17.90
CA GLY A 48 11.10 18.88 -16.92
C GLY A 48 10.88 19.44 -15.52
N ARG A 49 9.66 19.89 -15.19
CA ARG A 49 9.32 20.35 -13.83
C ARG A 49 8.68 19.22 -13.05
N ASP A 50 9.23 18.93 -11.88
CA ASP A 50 8.69 17.92 -10.98
C ASP A 50 7.25 18.27 -10.57
N ARG A 51 6.40 17.24 -10.51
CA ARG A 51 5.00 17.36 -10.11
C ARG A 51 4.65 16.35 -9.03
N GLU A 52 3.80 16.80 -8.11
CA GLU A 52 3.17 15.91 -7.16
C GLU A 52 2.08 15.09 -7.85
N PHE A 53 2.00 13.80 -7.52
CA PHE A 53 0.90 12.93 -7.89
C PHE A 53 0.18 12.45 -6.64
N VAL A 54 -1.12 12.16 -6.76
CA VAL A 54 -1.93 11.57 -5.68
C VAL A 54 -1.81 10.06 -5.76
N TRP A 55 -1.58 9.44 -4.61
CA TRP A 55 -1.63 8.01 -4.40
C TRP A 55 -2.66 7.69 -3.31
N ASN A 56 -3.68 6.89 -3.65
CA ASN A 56 -4.69 6.44 -2.71
C ASN A 56 -5.18 5.01 -3.03
N PRO A 57 -4.49 3.97 -2.52
CA PRO A 57 -4.89 2.59 -2.70
C PRO A 57 -6.18 2.20 -1.96
N LEU A 58 -6.80 3.08 -1.15
CA LEU A 58 -8.12 2.80 -0.57
C LEU A 58 -9.26 3.02 -1.58
N THR A 59 -9.03 3.86 -2.59
CA THR A 59 -10.03 4.23 -3.60
C THR A 59 -9.62 3.95 -5.03
N ASP A 60 -8.31 3.83 -5.31
CA ASP A 60 -7.77 3.52 -6.64
C ASP A 60 -7.29 2.06 -6.71
N ASP A 61 -7.91 1.27 -7.59
CA ASP A 61 -7.57 -0.15 -7.79
C ASP A 61 -6.17 -0.35 -8.34
N GLY A 62 -5.70 0.58 -9.18
CA GLY A 62 -4.37 0.53 -9.76
C GLY A 62 -3.30 0.72 -8.70
N ASP A 63 -3.48 1.68 -7.79
CA ASP A 63 -2.61 1.91 -6.64
C ASP A 63 -2.58 0.69 -5.72
N ALA A 64 -3.74 0.11 -5.41
CA ALA A 64 -3.83 -1.07 -4.58
C ALA A 64 -3.14 -2.29 -5.22
N LEU A 65 -3.35 -2.52 -6.52
CA LEU A 65 -2.72 -3.64 -7.22
C LEU A 65 -1.20 -3.45 -7.34
N ARG A 66 -0.73 -2.25 -7.69
CA ARG A 66 0.71 -1.94 -7.74
C ARG A 66 1.36 -2.11 -6.37
N LEU A 67 0.69 -1.70 -5.30
CA LEU A 67 1.13 -1.92 -3.92
C LEU A 67 1.27 -3.41 -3.60
N ALA A 68 0.25 -4.22 -3.93
CA ALA A 68 0.29 -5.66 -3.70
C ALA A 68 1.43 -6.34 -4.47
N VAL A 69 1.64 -5.96 -5.73
CA VAL A 69 2.75 -6.48 -6.55
C VAL A 69 4.10 -6.06 -5.97
N LYS A 70 4.30 -4.78 -5.64
CA LYS A 70 5.57 -4.26 -5.11
C LYS A 70 5.96 -4.96 -3.81
N LEU A 71 4.99 -5.24 -2.95
CA LEU A 71 5.19 -5.94 -1.67
C LEU A 71 5.12 -7.47 -1.79
N SER A 72 5.01 -8.02 -3.01
CA SER A 72 4.90 -9.47 -3.26
C SER A 72 3.79 -10.15 -2.44
N LEU A 73 2.62 -9.52 -2.37
CA LEU A 73 1.47 -10.01 -1.61
C LEU A 73 0.64 -10.99 -2.44
N ARG A 74 0.24 -12.11 -1.83
CA ARG A 74 -0.80 -13.00 -2.36
C ARG A 74 -2.13 -12.68 -1.69
N VAL A 75 -3.10 -12.24 -2.48
CA VAL A 75 -4.43 -11.86 -2.00
C VAL A 75 -5.46 -12.87 -2.50
N GLU A 76 -6.23 -13.44 -1.58
CA GLU A 76 -7.26 -14.45 -1.88
C GLU A 76 -8.60 -14.05 -1.28
N ALA A 77 -9.60 -13.80 -2.11
CA ALA A 77 -11.00 -13.85 -1.68
C ALA A 77 -11.47 -15.30 -1.76
N ARG A 78 -11.96 -15.85 -0.65
CA ARG A 78 -12.40 -17.23 -0.56
C ARG A 78 -13.93 -17.34 -0.52
N PRO A 79 -14.49 -18.51 -0.88
CA PRO A 79 -15.94 -18.77 -0.79
C PRO A 79 -16.52 -18.74 0.63
N ASP A 80 -15.68 -18.66 1.67
CA ASP A 80 -16.11 -18.49 3.06
C ASP A 80 -16.41 -17.01 3.41
N GLY A 81 -16.39 -16.12 2.41
CA GLY A 81 -16.62 -14.68 2.58
C GLY A 81 -15.41 -13.92 3.14
N HIS A 82 -14.26 -14.56 3.32
CA HIS A 82 -13.06 -13.91 3.85
C HIS A 82 -12.08 -13.50 2.75
N ILE A 83 -11.33 -12.43 3.03
CA ILE A 83 -10.13 -12.06 2.28
C ILE A 83 -8.91 -12.39 3.13
N TYR A 84 -7.96 -13.08 2.52
CA TYR A 84 -6.67 -13.45 3.10
C TYR A 84 -5.55 -12.74 2.33
N VAL A 85 -4.60 -12.16 3.06
CA VAL A 85 -3.41 -11.56 2.46
C VAL A 85 -2.16 -12.17 3.07
N TRP A 86 -1.31 -12.69 2.20
CA TRP A 86 -0.07 -13.37 2.56
C TRP A 86 1.14 -12.61 2.03
N SER A 87 2.25 -12.68 2.76
CA SER A 87 3.59 -12.32 2.27
C SER A 87 4.45 -13.57 2.33
N GLY A 88 4.78 -14.14 1.16
CA GLY A 88 5.32 -15.50 1.08
C GLY A 88 4.37 -16.53 1.73
N GLU A 89 4.89 -17.32 2.67
CA GLU A 89 4.12 -18.33 3.41
C GLU A 89 3.43 -17.79 4.68
N TYR A 90 3.59 -16.50 5.00
CA TYR A 90 3.06 -15.92 6.23
C TYR A 90 1.73 -15.21 5.98
N LEU A 91 0.68 -15.61 6.69
CA LEU A 91 -0.60 -14.89 6.71
C LEU A 91 -0.42 -13.61 7.51
N ILE A 92 -0.54 -12.46 6.85
CA ILE A 92 -0.40 -11.16 7.50
C ILE A 92 -1.76 -10.61 7.89
N TRP A 93 -2.77 -10.79 7.03
CA TRP A 93 -4.10 -10.25 7.25
C TRP A 93 -5.20 -11.22 6.86
N ARG A 94 -6.26 -11.24 7.67
CA ARG A 94 -7.50 -11.95 7.39
C ARG A 94 -8.66 -11.13 7.94
N ASP A 95 -9.63 -10.84 7.09
CA ASP A 95 -10.87 -10.21 7.53
C ASP A 95 -12.08 -10.69 6.72
N PHE A 96 -13.27 -10.49 7.26
CA PHE A 96 -14.53 -10.80 6.60
C PHE A 96 -14.88 -9.70 5.60
N ALA A 97 -15.18 -10.08 4.35
CA ALA A 97 -15.26 -9.16 3.21
C ALA A 97 -16.70 -8.82 2.76
N PHE A 98 -17.67 -8.91 3.67
CA PHE A 98 -19.11 -8.67 3.47
C PHE A 98 -19.91 -9.79 2.76
N ASN A 99 -21.23 -9.63 2.82
CA ASN A 99 -22.25 -10.55 2.31
C ASN A 99 -22.15 -10.63 0.77
N GLU A 100 -22.24 -11.83 0.21
CA GLU A 100 -21.81 -12.18 -1.15
C GLU A 100 -22.51 -11.47 -2.33
N HIS A 101 -23.34 -10.45 -2.08
CA HIS A 101 -24.33 -9.91 -3.01
C HIS A 101 -24.06 -8.45 -3.45
N VAL A 102 -22.97 -7.82 -3.03
CA VAL A 102 -22.63 -6.43 -3.43
C VAL A 102 -21.17 -6.34 -3.89
N ASP A 103 -20.93 -6.33 -5.20
CA ASP A 103 -19.58 -6.38 -5.79
C ASP A 103 -18.67 -5.22 -5.36
N HIS A 104 -19.22 -4.00 -5.23
CA HIS A 104 -18.46 -2.82 -4.79
C HIS A 104 -17.93 -2.92 -3.35
N GLU A 105 -18.63 -3.65 -2.46
CA GLU A 105 -18.15 -3.89 -1.10
C GLU A 105 -16.96 -4.84 -1.09
N ARG A 106 -16.96 -5.83 -1.99
CA ARG A 106 -15.85 -6.78 -2.16
C ARG A 106 -14.59 -6.10 -2.68
N GLU A 107 -14.72 -5.22 -3.68
CA GLU A 107 -13.59 -4.45 -4.22
C GLU A 107 -12.98 -3.54 -3.14
N ALA A 108 -13.82 -2.79 -2.43
CA ALA A 108 -13.37 -1.94 -1.32
C ALA A 108 -12.71 -2.76 -0.19
N ALA A 109 -13.27 -3.91 0.17
CA ALA A 109 -12.68 -4.81 1.17
C ALA A 109 -11.32 -5.36 0.72
N MET A 110 -11.16 -5.66 -0.57
CA MET A 110 -9.88 -6.12 -1.15
C MET A 110 -8.80 -5.04 -1.04
N ARG A 111 -9.11 -3.82 -1.49
CA ARG A 111 -8.22 -2.66 -1.36
C ARG A 111 -7.84 -2.45 0.10
N ARG A 112 -8.82 -2.44 1.00
CA ARG A 112 -8.61 -2.28 2.44
C ARG A 112 -7.69 -3.36 3.03
N ALA A 113 -7.86 -4.63 2.65
CA ALA A 113 -7.02 -5.73 3.12
C ALA A 113 -5.56 -5.60 2.66
N ILE A 114 -5.34 -5.19 1.41
CA ILE A 114 -4.01 -4.89 0.88
C ILE A 114 -3.37 -3.73 1.66
N VAL A 115 -4.09 -2.63 1.82
CA VAL A 115 -3.59 -1.43 2.51
C VAL A 115 -3.29 -1.72 3.98
N ASN A 116 -4.16 -2.45 4.67
CA ASN A 116 -3.89 -2.89 6.05
C ASN A 116 -2.61 -3.72 6.13
N THR A 117 -2.44 -4.68 5.22
CA THR A 117 -1.23 -5.52 5.17
C THR A 117 0.03 -4.68 4.93
N ALA A 118 -0.02 -3.78 3.95
CA ALA A 118 1.08 -2.87 3.67
C ALA A 118 1.39 -1.96 4.86
N ALA A 119 0.36 -1.47 5.56
CA ALA A 119 0.53 -0.66 6.76
C ALA A 119 1.19 -1.45 7.91
N GLU A 120 0.86 -2.73 8.10
CA GLU A 120 1.56 -3.60 9.07
C GLU A 120 3.04 -3.77 8.71
N ILE A 121 3.36 -3.96 7.42
CA ILE A 121 4.74 -4.05 6.93
C ILE A 121 5.48 -2.73 7.16
N GLY A 122 4.86 -1.59 6.86
CA GLY A 122 5.44 -0.25 7.03
C GLY A 122 5.64 0.14 8.50
N ALA A 123 4.85 -0.41 9.42
CA ALA A 123 5.04 -0.25 10.86
C ALA A 123 6.21 -1.08 11.40
N HIS A 124 6.57 -2.17 10.71
CA HIS A 124 7.63 -3.10 11.10
C HIS A 124 8.61 -3.36 9.94
N PRO A 125 9.33 -2.34 9.46
CA PRO A 125 10.30 -2.53 8.39
C PRO A 125 11.35 -3.55 8.83
N LYS A 126 11.61 -4.57 7.99
CA LYS A 126 12.67 -5.54 8.26
C LYS A 126 13.99 -4.77 8.40
N GLN A 127 14.71 -5.00 9.50
CA GLN A 127 16.10 -4.56 9.59
C GLN A 127 16.87 -5.24 8.45
N HIS A 128 17.53 -4.45 7.61
CA HIS A 128 18.42 -4.96 6.59
C HIS A 128 19.56 -5.70 7.31
N ASN A 129 19.49 -7.04 7.36
CA ASN A 129 20.66 -7.83 7.72
C ASN A 129 21.53 -7.82 6.46
N ASP A 130 22.47 -6.89 6.42
CA ASP A 130 23.62 -6.96 5.52
C ASP A 130 24.37 -8.23 5.90
N GLY A 131 24.03 -9.32 5.22
CA GLY A 131 24.82 -10.53 5.18
C GLY A 131 26.16 -10.19 4.55
N GLY A 132 27.07 -9.68 5.37
CA GLY A 132 28.49 -9.65 5.09
C GLY A 132 28.93 -11.07 4.79
N ALA A 133 29.11 -11.34 3.50
CA ALA A 133 29.87 -12.48 3.06
C ALA A 133 31.34 -12.19 3.42
N GLU A 134 31.82 -12.80 4.50
CA GLU A 134 33.22 -13.17 4.66
C GLU A 134 33.51 -14.45 3.88
#